data_AF-A0AAV2FB45-F1
#
_entry.id   AF-A0AAV2FB45-F1
#
_cell.length_a   1.000
_cell.length_b   1.000
_cell.length_c   1.000
_cell.angle_alpha   90.00
_cell.angle_beta   90.00
_cell.angle_gamma   90.00
#
_symmetry.space_group_name_H-M   'P 1'
#
loop_
_entity.id
_entity.type
_entity.pdbx_description
1 polymer ?
#
loop_
_entity_poly.entity_id
_entity_poly.type
_entity_poly.pdbx_seq_one_letter_code
_entity_poly.pdbx_strand_id
1 'polypeptide(L)'
;MERVESDHNPLFIKCGDSIRVKRPWRFQNIWLEDARFYEGLETWVKIPLRGYGRVFRWVMRLQDLKWQIKDWNKNVFGNINQLVEDSLGKIKALDLLEEARSLSEE
;
A
#
# COMPACT_ATOMS: atom_id res chain seq x y z
N MET A 1 -10.17 -43.51 6.25
CA MET A 1 -11.11 -42.38 6.15
C MET A 1 -10.84 -41.71 4.82
N GLU A 2 -11.70 -41.99 3.83
CA GLU A 2 -11.58 -41.44 2.47
C GLU A 2 -11.75 -39.92 2.51
N ARG A 3 -10.80 -39.20 1.90
CA ARG A 3 -10.95 -37.75 1.67
C ARG A 3 -11.87 -37.58 0.47
N VAL A 4 -13.05 -37.03 0.70
CA VAL A 4 -13.87 -36.48 -0.39
C VAL A 4 -13.14 -35.24 -0.88
N GLU A 5 -12.33 -35.40 -1.92
CA GLU A 5 -11.82 -34.27 -2.67
C GLU A 5 -13.03 -33.60 -3.31
N SER A 6 -13.35 -32.40 -2.84
CA SER A 6 -14.34 -31.57 -3.51
C SER A 6 -13.80 -31.29 -4.91
N ASP A 7 -14.51 -31.73 -5.94
CA ASP A 7 -14.32 -31.31 -7.33
C ASP A 7 -14.60 -29.80 -7.41
N HIS A 8 -13.61 -29.02 -6.98
CA HIS A 8 -13.63 -27.57 -7.02
C HIS A 8 -13.37 -27.14 -8.46
N ASN A 9 -14.42 -27.17 -9.28
CA ASN A 9 -14.47 -26.45 -10.54
C ASN A 9 -15.19 -25.11 -10.30
N PRO A 10 -14.47 -23.99 -10.05
CA PRO A 10 -15.12 -22.72 -9.86
C PRO A 10 -15.83 -22.29 -11.15
N LEU A 11 -17.17 -22.27 -11.11
CA LEU A 11 -17.98 -21.68 -12.16
C LEU A 11 -17.71 -20.17 -12.20
N PHE A 12 -16.95 -19.72 -13.20
CA PHE A 12 -16.74 -18.31 -13.48
C PHE A 12 -18.02 -17.68 -14.03
N ILE A 13 -18.89 -17.22 -13.14
CA ILE A 13 -20.04 -16.39 -13.51
C ILE A 13 -19.55 -14.95 -13.63
N LYS A 14 -19.37 -14.47 -14.86
CA LYS A 14 -19.07 -13.07 -15.15
C LYS A 14 -20.37 -12.29 -15.18
N CYS A 15 -20.87 -11.89 -14.01
CA CYS A 15 -22.03 -11.03 -13.91
C CYS A 15 -21.61 -9.62 -14.35
N GLY A 16 -22.16 -9.17 -15.48
CA GLY A 16 -21.91 -7.85 -16.04
C GLY A 16 -22.54 -6.77 -15.16
N ASP A 17 -21.69 -6.07 -14.45
CA ASP A 17 -21.74 -4.64 -14.14
C ASP A 17 -20.38 -4.33 -13.52
N SER A 18 -19.78 -3.18 -13.83
CA SER A 18 -18.56 -2.77 -13.17
C SER A 18 -18.90 -2.42 -11.72
N ILE A 19 -19.04 -3.44 -10.86
CA ILE A 19 -19.10 -3.26 -9.42
C ILE A 19 -17.83 -2.49 -9.11
N ARG A 20 -17.97 -1.21 -8.72
CA ARG A 20 -16.85 -0.41 -8.23
C ARG A 20 -16.40 -1.05 -6.92
N VAL A 21 -15.60 -2.10 -7.03
CA VAL A 21 -14.97 -2.74 -5.88
C VAL A 21 -14.07 -1.67 -5.27
N LYS A 22 -14.38 -1.26 -4.04
CA LYS A 22 -13.48 -0.37 -3.29
C LYS A 22 -12.12 -1.05 -3.27
N ARG A 23 -11.13 -0.40 -3.87
CA ARG A 23 -9.77 -0.94 -3.88
C ARG A 23 -9.35 -1.20 -2.44
N PRO A 24 -8.92 -2.43 -2.10
CA PRO A 24 -8.48 -2.72 -0.75
C PRO A 24 -7.30 -1.82 -0.41
N TRP A 25 -7.23 -1.38 0.85
CA TRP A 25 -6.06 -0.67 1.33
C TRP A 25 -4.85 -1.60 1.27
N ARG A 26 -3.75 -1.11 0.71
CA ARG A 26 -2.49 -1.86 0.58
C ARG A 26 -1.43 -1.17 1.39
N PHE A 27 -0.57 -1.98 1.98
CA PHE A 27 0.69 -1.50 2.55
C PHE A 27 1.63 -1.11 1.41
N GLN A 28 2.35 0.01 1.56
CA GLN A 28 3.34 0.45 0.58
C GLN A 28 4.74 0.21 1.13
N ASN A 29 5.60 -0.45 0.35
CA ASN A 29 6.94 -0.80 0.80
C ASN A 29 7.83 0.43 1.04
N ILE A 30 7.58 1.53 0.32
CA ILE A 30 8.30 2.81 0.52
C ILE A 30 8.22 3.32 1.96
N TRP A 31 7.17 2.95 2.70
CA TRP A 31 7.04 3.34 4.09
C TRP A 31 8.16 2.76 4.96
N LEU A 32 8.69 1.59 4.60
CA LEU A 32 9.80 0.95 5.32
C LEU A 32 11.14 1.64 5.08
N GLU A 33 11.25 2.43 4.01
CA GLU A 33 12.48 3.18 3.69
C GLU A 33 12.60 4.46 4.52
N ASP A 34 11.51 4.94 5.11
CA ASP A 34 11.52 6.10 6.01
C ASP A 34 11.79 5.66 7.45
N ALA A 35 12.91 6.10 8.03
CA ALA A 35 13.29 5.76 9.39
C ALA A 35 12.21 6.11 10.44
N ARG A 36 11.40 7.15 10.19
CA ARG A 36 10.34 7.59 11.09
C ARG A 36 9.17 6.61 11.16
N PHE A 37 9.04 5.72 10.18
CA PHE A 37 7.99 4.70 10.18
C PHE A 37 8.13 3.75 11.38
N TYR A 38 9.35 3.27 11.64
CA TYR A 38 9.63 2.37 12.76
C TYR A 38 9.50 3.09 14.10
N GLU A 39 9.97 4.33 14.22
CA GLU A 39 9.81 5.15 15.44
C GLU A 39 8.33 5.36 15.80
N GLY A 40 7.51 5.70 14.80
CA GLY A 40 6.07 5.84 14.96
C GLY A 40 5.40 4.53 15.37
N LEU A 41 5.79 3.40 14.77
CA LEU A 41 5.26 2.08 15.10
C LEU A 41 5.63 1.64 16.52
N GLU A 42 6.88 1.84 16.95
CA GLU A 42 7.33 1.54 18.30
C GLU A 42 6.57 2.35 19.36
N THR A 43 6.38 3.63 19.09
CA THR A 43 5.60 4.52 19.95
C THR A 43 4.15 4.07 20.01
N TRP A 44 3.57 3.71 18.87
CA TRP A 44 2.18 3.27 18.75
C TRP A 44 1.92 1.94 19.49
N VAL A 45 2.82 0.95 19.38
CA VAL A 45 2.66 -0.36 20.04
C VAL A 45 2.51 -0.23 21.57
N LYS A 46 3.18 0.77 22.15
CA LYS A 46 3.19 1.07 23.59
C LYS A 46 1.86 1.67 24.08
N ILE A 47 0.98 2.13 23.19
CA ILE A 47 -0.32 2.71 23.56
C ILE A 47 -1.24 1.61 24.11
N PRO A 48 -1.76 1.75 25.35
CA PRO A 48 -2.63 0.75 25.94
C PRO A 48 -4.00 0.75 25.27
N LEU A 49 -4.50 -0.43 24.90
CA LEU A 49 -5.85 -0.61 24.36
C LEU A 49 -6.85 -0.97 25.46
N ARG A 50 -7.97 -0.26 25.49
CA ARG A 50 -9.10 -0.52 26.39
C ARG A 50 -10.08 -1.50 25.74
N GLY A 51 -10.78 -2.31 26.55
CA GLY A 51 -11.82 -3.24 26.09
C GLY A 51 -11.65 -4.67 26.62
N TYR A 52 -12.74 -5.44 26.58
CA TYR A 52 -12.79 -6.82 27.08
C TYR A 52 -12.58 -7.84 25.95
N GLY A 53 -11.80 -8.89 26.22
CA GLY A 53 -11.55 -9.99 25.29
C GLY A 53 -10.28 -9.84 24.45
N ARG A 54 -9.54 -10.94 24.27
CA ARG A 54 -8.28 -10.94 23.49
C ARG A 54 -8.52 -10.61 22.02
N VAL A 55 -9.49 -11.27 21.37
CA VAL A 55 -9.80 -11.08 19.95
C VAL A 55 -10.24 -9.66 19.65
N PHE A 56 -11.15 -9.10 20.47
CA PHE A 56 -11.61 -7.72 20.32
C PHE A 56 -10.45 -6.72 20.38
N ARG A 57 -9.57 -6.84 21.39
CA ARG A 57 -8.38 -5.99 21.51
C ARG A 57 -7.45 -6.10 20.30
N TRP A 58 -7.26 -7.31 19.76
CA TRP A 58 -6.47 -7.52 18.55
C TRP A 58 -7.08 -6.84 17.32
N VAL A 59 -8.40 -6.97 17.11
CA VAL A 59 -9.08 -6.33 15.98
C VAL A 59 -9.01 -4.80 16.09
N MET A 60 -9.26 -4.24 17.28
CA MET A 60 -9.13 -2.80 17.53
C MET A 60 -7.69 -2.32 17.29
N ARG A 61 -6.69 -3.09 17.72
CA ARG A 61 -5.27 -2.80 17.49
C ARG A 61 -4.98 -2.67 15.99
N LEU A 62 -5.44 -3.62 15.18
CA LEU A 62 -5.21 -3.58 13.73
C LEU A 62 -5.95 -2.44 13.03
N GLN A 63 -7.17 -2.12 13.47
CA GLN A 63 -7.94 -1.01 12.91
C GLN A 63 -7.28 0.33 13.22
N ASP A 64 -6.84 0.54 14.45
CA ASP A 64 -6.15 1.76 14.86
C ASP A 64 -4.81 1.91 14.12
N LEU A 65 -4.02 0.84 14.01
CA LEU A 65 -2.77 0.84 13.24
C LEU A 65 -3.00 1.29 11.79
N LYS A 66 -4.03 0.73 11.14
CA LYS A 66 -4.37 1.08 9.77
C LYS A 66 -4.72 2.55 9.64
N TRP A 67 -5.40 3.14 10.63
CA TRP A 67 -5.73 4.57 10.62
C TRP A 67 -4.48 5.44 10.81
N GLN A 68 -3.62 5.09 11.76
CA GLN A 68 -2.38 5.82 12.02
C GLN A 68 -1.47 5.83 10.79
N ILE A 69 -1.26 4.67 10.15
CA ILE A 69 -0.45 4.58 8.92
C ILE A 69 -1.08 5.39 7.79
N LYS A 70 -2.41 5.38 7.66
CA LYS A 70 -3.10 6.17 6.63
C LYS A 70 -2.93 7.67 6.82
N ASP A 71 -3.08 8.14 8.06
CA ASP A 71 -2.92 9.56 8.40
C ASP A 71 -1.47 10.00 8.20
N TRP A 72 -0.52 9.24 8.74
CA TRP A 72 0.91 9.46 8.54
C TRP A 72 1.28 9.48 7.05
N ASN A 73 0.84 8.50 6.26
CA ASN A 73 1.10 8.47 4.83
C ASN A 73 0.55 9.72 4.13
N LYS A 74 -0.65 10.17 4.49
CA LYS A 74 -1.24 11.39 3.92
C LYS A 74 -0.40 12.63 4.26
N ASN A 75 0.11 12.71 5.49
CA ASN A 75 0.85 13.88 5.97
C ASN A 75 2.33 13.90 5.52
N VAL A 76 2.94 12.73 5.30
CA VAL A 76 4.36 12.62 4.91
C VAL A 76 4.55 12.45 3.41
N PHE A 77 3.78 11.57 2.76
CA PHE A 77 3.94 11.24 1.34
C PHE A 77 2.81 11.77 0.46
N GLY A 78 1.64 12.08 1.03
CA GLY A 78 0.47 12.50 0.28
C GLY A 78 -0.01 11.40 -0.68
N ASN A 79 -0.12 11.74 -1.97
CA ASN A 79 -0.49 10.79 -3.02
C ASN A 79 0.76 10.18 -3.67
N ILE A 80 1.20 9.04 -3.15
CA ILE A 80 2.37 8.29 -3.67
C ILE A 80 2.24 7.99 -5.16
N ASN A 81 1.04 7.68 -5.67
CA ASN A 81 0.88 7.36 -7.09
C ASN A 81 1.18 8.59 -7.96
N GLN A 82 0.77 9.78 -7.52
CA GLN A 82 1.08 11.02 -8.21
C GLN A 82 2.59 11.29 -8.16
N LEU A 83 3.22 11.09 -7.00
CA LEU A 83 4.66 11.27 -6.86
C LEU A 83 5.46 10.35 -7.81
N VAL A 84 5.02 9.10 -7.97
CA VAL A 84 5.61 8.15 -8.92
C VAL A 84 5.43 8.63 -10.35
N GLU A 85 4.22 9.05 -10.72
CA GLU A 85 3.91 9.56 -12.06
C GLU A 85 4.72 10.81 -12.41
N ASP A 86 4.82 11.76 -11.48
CA ASP A 86 5.60 12.99 -11.64
C ASP A 86 7.10 12.68 -11.79
N SER A 87 7.60 11.70 -11.02
CA SER A 87 9.00 11.26 -11.10
C SER A 87 9.30 10.59 -12.44
N LEU A 88 8.42 9.70 -12.91
CA LEU A 88 8.52 9.08 -14.23
C LEU A 88 8.47 10.13 -15.35
N GLY A 89 7.63 11.16 -15.21
CA GLY A 89 7.57 12.28 -16.15
C GLY A 89 8.89 13.04 -16.25
N LYS A 90 9.55 13.30 -15.10
CA LYS A 90 10.87 13.95 -15.07
C LYS A 90 11.96 13.09 -15.71
N ILE A 91 11.98 11.79 -15.41
CA ILE A 91 12.93 10.84 -16.01
C ILE A 91 12.78 10.87 -17.53
N LYS A 92 11.55 10.72 -18.03
CA LYS A 92 11.26 10.77 -19.46
C LYS A 92 11.71 12.08 -20.12
N ALA A 93 11.54 13.21 -19.43
CA ALA A 93 11.99 14.50 -19.96
C ALA A 93 13.52 14.59 -20.06
N LEU A 94 14.24 14.01 -19.09
CA LEU A 94 15.70 13.91 -19.13
C LEU A 94 16.17 12.99 -20.25
N ASP A 95 15.54 11.84 -20.42
CA ASP A 95 15.86 10.89 -21.50
C ASP A 95 15.72 11.56 -22.88
N LEU A 96 14.62 12.29 -23.11
CA LEU A 96 14.41 13.03 -24.37
C LEU A 96 15.43 14.16 -24.60
N LEU A 97 15.87 14.83 -23.54
CA LEU A 97 16.92 15.85 -23.64
C LEU A 97 18.28 15.24 -23.99
N GLU A 98 18.59 14.06 -23.45
CA GLU A 98 19.80 13.31 -23.77
C GLU A 98 19.78 12.81 -25.22
N GLU A 99 18.66 12.24 -25.67
CA GLU A 99 18.48 11.82 -27.08
C GLU A 99 18.64 12.98 -28.08
N ALA A 100 18.20 14.18 -27.70
CA ALA A 100 18.32 15.38 -28.53
C ALA A 100 19.73 15.99 -28.50
N ARG A 101 20.61 15.58 -27.58
CA ARG A 101 21.96 16.14 -27.44
C ARG A 101 22.87 15.58 -28.52
N SER A 102 23.52 16.47 -29.27
CA SER A 102 24.57 16.05 -30.20
C SER A 102 25.76 15.47 -29.44
N LEU A 103 26.30 14.35 -29.94
CA LEU A 103 27.53 13.76 -29.41
C LEU A 103 28.66 14.78 -29.57
N SER A 104 29.31 15.16 -28.48
CA SER A 104 30.57 15.91 -28.56
C SER A 104 31.67 14.97 -29.04
N GLU A 105 32.43 15.37 -30.05
CA GLU A 105 33.65 14.67 -30.43
C GLU A 105 34.64 14.71 -29.26
N GLU A 106 35.20 13.55 -28.96
CA GLU A 106 36.21 13.34 -27.90
C GLU A 106 37.59 13.83 -28.34
#